data_AF-A0A9E0WEA1-F1
#
_entry.id   AF-A0A9E0WEA1-F1
#
_cell.length_a   1.000
_cell.length_b   1.000
_cell.length_c   1.000
_cell.angle_alpha   90.00
_cell.angle_beta   90.00
_cell.angle_gamma   90.00
#
_symmetry.space_group_name_H-M   'P 1'
#
loop_
_entity.id
_entity.type
_entity.pdbx_description
1 polymer ?
#
loop_
_entity_poly.entity_id
_entity_poly.type
_entity_poly.pdbx_seq_one_letter_code
_entity_poly.pdbx_strand_id
1 'polypeptide(L)' 'MQIYPDKLAAALKTDLAPGYFVAGDDVLLQQEACDLVREAAKRQGFNEHHRSVVESGFNWG' A
#
# COMPACT_ATOMS: atom_id res chain seq x y z
N MET A 1 9.82 -9.59 -2.10
CA MET A 1 10.97 -8.71 -2.41
C MET A 1 10.91 -7.53 -1.47
N GLN A 2 12.01 -7.17 -0.82
CA GLN A 2 12.08 -5.97 0.01
C GLN A 2 12.33 -4.75 -0.89
N ILE A 3 11.55 -3.68 -0.70
CA ILE A 3 11.66 -2.43 -1.45
C ILE A 3 11.77 -1.30 -0.41
N TYR A 4 12.74 -0.42 -0.59
CA TYR A 4 12.89 0.76 0.27
C TYR A 4 11.97 1.90 -0.22
N PRO A 5 11.50 2.79 0.67
CA PRO A 5 10.54 3.85 0.32
C PRO A 5 10.97 4.71 -0.89
N ASP A 6 12.25 5.06 -0.97
CA ASP A 6 12.85 5.85 -2.06
C ASP A 6 12.74 5.17 -3.44
N LYS A 7 12.66 3.83 -3.46
CA LYS A 7 12.56 3.02 -4.68
C LYS A 7 11.13 2.61 -5.03
N LEU A 8 10.19 2.79 -4.12
CA LEU A 8 8.81 2.31 -4.27
C LEU A 8 8.11 2.96 -5.48
N ALA A 9 8.24 4.28 -5.63
CA ALA A 9 7.60 5.00 -6.73
C ALA A 9 8.09 4.53 -8.12
N ALA A 10 9.37 4.17 -8.24
CA ALA A 10 9.91 3.61 -9.47
C ALA A 10 9.41 2.18 -9.70
N ALA A 11 9.41 1.34 -8.66
CA ALA A 11 8.92 -0.04 -8.76
C ALA A 11 7.45 -0.10 -9.21
N LEU A 12 6.58 0.75 -8.64
CA LEU A 12 5.15 0.82 -8.97
C LEU A 12 4.84 1.33 -10.39
N LYS A 13 5.81 1.96 -11.07
CA LYS A 13 5.68 2.32 -12.49
C LYS A 13 5.97 1.13 -13.41
N THR A 14 6.82 0.21 -12.97
CA THR A 14 7.18 -0.99 -13.74
C THR A 14 6.12 -2.06 -13.60
N ASP A 15 5.71 -2.37 -12.36
CA ASP A 15 4.72 -3.40 -12.09
C ASP A 15 3.98 -3.13 -10.77
N LEU A 16 2.69 -3.47 -10.73
CA LEU A 16 1.88 -3.44 -9.51
C LEU A 16 1.66 -4.88 -9.06
N ALA A 17 2.32 -5.26 -7.98
CA ALA A 17 2.17 -6.56 -7.36
C ALA A 17 0.76 -6.72 -6.76
N PRO A 18 0.23 -7.95 -6.67
CA PRO A 18 -1.10 -8.20 -6.10
C PRO A 18 -1.21 -7.94 -4.59
N GLY A 19 -0.10 -7.74 -3.89
CA GLY A 19 -0.09 -7.46 -2.45
C GLY A 19 1.19 -6.79 -1.98
N TYR A 20 1.06 -5.90 -0.99
CA TYR A 20 2.14 -5.15 -0.37
C TYR A 20 2.06 -5.25 1.15
N PHE A 21 3.20 -5.49 1.80
CA PHE A 21 3.33 -5.40 3.24
C PHE A 21 4.15 -4.15 3.57
N VAL A 22 3.53 -3.16 4.22
CA VAL A 22 4.15 -1.89 4.59
C VAL A 22 4.44 -1.92 6.08
N ALA A 23 5.71 -1.86 6.46
CA ALA A 23 6.17 -1.90 7.85
C ALA A 23 7.41 -1.00 8.04
N GLY A 24 7.53 -0.38 9.21
CA GLY A 24 8.62 0.51 9.58
C GLY A 24 8.23 1.36 10.80
N ASP A 25 9.15 2.11 11.37
CA ASP A 25 8.87 2.90 12.59
C ASP A 25 8.38 4.32 12.28
N ASP A 26 8.58 4.79 11.05
CA ASP A 26 8.17 6.12 10.60
C ASP A 26 6.76 6.09 9.99
N VAL A 27 5.82 6.75 10.67
CA VAL A 27 4.40 6.81 10.27
C VAL A 27 4.22 7.53 8.93
N LEU A 28 4.99 8.58 8.66
CA LEU A 28 4.86 9.34 7.41
C LEU A 28 5.27 8.47 6.22
N LEU A 29 6.40 7.76 6.33
CA LEU A 29 6.85 6.86 5.27
C LEU A 29 5.85 5.72 5.01
N GLN A 30 5.20 5.20 6.05
CA GLN A 30 4.15 4.19 5.87
C GLN A 30 2.93 4.74 5.11
N GLN A 31 2.50 5.96 5.45
CA GLN A 31 1.37 6.61 4.80
C GLN A 31 1.66 6.90 3.33
N GLU A 32 2.83 7.49 3.05
CA GLU A 32 3.28 7.77 1.68
C GLU A 32 3.40 6.49 0.84
N ALA A 33 3.91 5.39 1.43
CA ALA A 33 3.97 4.11 0.74
C ALA A 33 2.58 3.59 0.37
N CYS A 34 1.62 3.65 1.30
CA CYS A 34 0.23 3.26 1.04
C CYS A 34 -0.43 4.15 -0.02
N ASP A 35 -0.17 5.45 0.01
CA ASP A 35 -0.66 6.41 -1.00
C ASP A 35 -0.12 6.07 -2.38
N LEU A 36 1.19 5.83 -2.51
CA LEU A 36 1.83 5.47 -3.78
C LEU A 36 1.21 4.20 -4.38
N VAL A 37 1.00 3.16 -3.57
CA VAL A 37 0.36 1.91 -4.02
C VAL A 37 -1.07 2.17 -4.49
N ARG A 38 -1.85 2.94 -3.73
CA ARG A 38 -3.24 3.28 -4.10
C ARG A 38 -3.30 4.09 -5.39
N GLU A 39 -2.43 5.07 -5.56
CA GLU A 39 -2.35 5.86 -6.81
C GLU A 39 -1.93 5.00 -8.01
N ALA A 40 -1.01 4.03 -7.81
CA ALA A 40 -0.66 3.08 -8.85
C ALA A 40 -1.84 2.17 -9.23
N ALA A 41 -2.60 1.68 -8.25
CA ALA A 41 -3.80 0.89 -8.49
C ALA A 41 -4.88 1.71 -9.25
N LYS A 42 -5.15 2.96 -8.83
CA LYS A 42 -6.09 3.82 -9.56
C LYS A 42 -5.72 3.99 -11.04
N ARG A 43 -4.42 4.16 -11.35
CA ARG A 43 -3.93 4.24 -12.74
C ARG A 43 -4.18 2.96 -13.57
N GLN A 44 -4.35 1.82 -12.91
CA GLN A 44 -4.70 0.54 -13.56
C GLN A 44 -6.22 0.28 -13.59
N GLY A 45 -7.05 1.24 -13.18
CA GLY A 45 -8.52 1.14 -13.24
C GLY A 45 -9.17 0.58 -11.98
N PHE A 46 -8.43 0.39 -10.88
CA PHE A 46 -9.01 0.02 -9.59
C PHE A 46 -9.67 1.26 -8.95
N ASN A 47 -11.00 1.36 -9.07
CA ASN A 47 -11.78 2.52 -8.62
C ASN A 47 -12.36 2.36 -7.21
N GLU A 48 -12.48 1.13 -6.73
CA GLU A 48 -12.99 0.83 -5.39
C GLU A 48 -11.83 0.61 -4.40
N HIS A 49 -12.05 1.04 -3.16
CA HIS A 49 -11.08 0.88 -2.08
C HIS A 49 -11.81 0.64 -0.76
N HIS A 50 -11.38 -0.39 -0.05
CA HIS A 50 -11.86 -0.72 1.29
C HIS A 50 -10.69 -0.68 2.27
N ARG A 51 -10.90 -0.05 3.42
CA ARG A 51 -9.93 -0.01 4.52
C ARG A 51 -10.56 -0.57 5.77
N SER A 52 -9.88 -1.56 6.35
CA SER A 52 -10.23 -2.15 7.63
C SER A 52 -9.13 -1.82 8.64
N VAL A 53 -9.51 -1.32 9.80
CA VAL A 53 -8.60 -1.18 10.95
C VAL A 53 -8.88 -2.35 11.87
N VAL A 54 -7.91 -3.24 12.00
CA VAL A 54 -8.06 -4.46 12.78
C VAL A 54 -7.59 -4.21 14.20
N GLU A 55 -8.51 -4.35 15.15
CA GLU A 55 -8.24 -4.29 16.58
C GLU A 55 -8.74 -5.58 17.26
N SER A 56 -8.47 -5.72 18.57
CA SER A 56 -8.98 -6.86 19.33
C SER A 56 -10.51 -6.88 19.28
N GLY A 57 -11.09 -8.00 18.86
CA GLY A 57 -12.54 -8.15 18.67
C GLY A 57 -13.07 -7.68 17.31
N PHE A 58 -12.20 -7.33 16.36
CA PHE A 58 -12.61 -7.02 14.99
C PHE A 58 -13.36 -8.19 14.35
N ASN A 59 -14.60 -7.96 13.93
CA ASN A 59 -15.38 -8.96 13.21
C ASN A 59 -15.01 -8.94 11.72
N TRP A 60 -14.51 -10.06 11.21
CA TRP A 60 -14.15 -10.24 9.81
C TRP A 60 -15.36 -10.55 8.91
N GLY A 61 -16.52 -10.84 9.51
CA GLY A 61 -17.73 -11.34 8.87
C GLY A 61 -18.44 -12.28 9.81
#